data_AF-A0A3Q9S423-F1
#
_entry.id   AF-A0A3Q9S423-F1
#
_cell.length_a   1.000
_cell.length_b   1.000
_cell.length_c   1.000
_cell.angle_alpha   90.00
_cell.angle_beta   90.00
_cell.angle_gamma   90.00
#
_symmetry.space_group_name_H-M   'P 1'
#
loop_
_entity.id
_entity.type
_entity.pdbx_description
1 polymer ?
#
loop_
_entity_poly.entity_id
_entity_poly.type
_entity_poly.pdbx_seq_one_letter_code
_entity_poly.pdbx_strand_id
1 'polypeptide(L)'
;MNSIISKVSYLNGLVDGLKIDKSTNEGKMLIEIVNVLKSMAEEIDDMSRAQKDMEDYVDAMDEDLADLQDNLYDDDYEICKCKDEGENFTEIQCPNCNDAVYVDKDILEQREELTCPNCHSSIPIKDELKKSK
;
A
#
# COMPACT_ATOMS: atom_id res chain seq x y z
N MET A 1 -16.26 24.84 -18.27
CA MET A 1 -16.67 24.87 -16.85
C MET A 1 -16.14 26.16 -16.24
N ASN A 2 -16.99 26.96 -15.60
CA ASN A 2 -16.53 28.19 -14.93
C ASN A 2 -15.85 27.80 -13.61
N SER A 3 -14.54 28.04 -13.49
CA SER A 3 -13.78 27.80 -12.24
C SER A 3 -14.39 28.60 -11.09
N ILE A 4 -14.15 28.16 -9.85
CA ILE A 4 -14.61 28.91 -8.67
C ILE A 4 -14.04 30.33 -8.70
N ILE A 5 -12.77 30.48 -9.09
CA ILE A 5 -12.13 31.78 -9.33
C ILE A 5 -12.97 32.64 -10.28
N SER A 6 -13.39 32.11 -11.43
CA SER A 6 -14.19 32.84 -12.41
C SER A 6 -15.53 33.33 -11.83
N LYS A 7 -16.17 32.50 -11.00
CA LYS A 7 -17.43 32.85 -10.33
C LYS A 7 -17.23 33.94 -9.26
N VAL A 8 -16.15 33.87 -8.49
CA VAL A 8 -15.83 34.90 -7.50
C VAL A 8 -15.40 36.21 -8.16
N SER A 9 -14.65 36.17 -9.26
CA SER A 9 -14.31 37.38 -10.03
C SER A 9 -15.56 38.08 -10.57
N TYR A 10 -16.56 37.31 -11.04
CA TYR A 10 -17.85 37.87 -11.45
C TYR A 10 -18.60 38.52 -10.27
N LEU A 11 -18.64 37.86 -9.11
CA LEU A 11 -19.20 38.43 -7.87
C LEU A 11 -18.52 39.72 -7.44
N ASN A 12 -17.19 39.79 -7.51
CA ASN A 12 -16.44 41.01 -7.23
C ASN A 12 -16.84 42.16 -8.18
N GLY A 13 -16.94 41.87 -9.48
CA GLY A 13 -17.38 42.87 -10.46
C GLY A 13 -18.81 43.37 -10.21
N LEU A 14 -19.71 42.48 -9.76
CA LEU A 14 -21.07 42.86 -9.35
C LEU A 14 -21.07 43.77 -8.11
N VAL A 15 -20.25 43.46 -7.10
CA VAL A 15 -20.10 44.26 -5.88
C VAL A 15 -19.62 45.68 -6.19
N ASP A 16 -18.65 45.80 -7.10
CA ASP A 16 -18.15 47.11 -7.56
C ASP A 16 -19.22 47.89 -8.32
N GLY A 17 -20.02 47.21 -9.16
CA GLY A 17 -21.12 47.82 -9.93
C GLY A 17 -22.31 48.27 -9.08
N LEU A 18 -22.56 47.60 -7.94
CA LEU A 18 -23.66 47.91 -7.03
C LEU A 18 -23.42 49.15 -6.18
N LYS A 19 -22.21 49.73 -6.20
CA LYS A 19 -21.84 50.91 -5.40
C LYS A 19 -22.21 50.77 -3.93
N ILE A 20 -21.94 49.59 -3.36
CA ILE A 20 -22.20 49.30 -1.95
C ILE A 20 -21.50 50.34 -1.08
N ASP A 21 -22.25 50.94 -0.16
CA ASP A 21 -21.69 51.88 0.81
C ASP A 21 -20.77 51.15 1.79
N LYS A 22 -19.46 51.36 1.63
CA LYS A 22 -18.42 50.71 2.46
C LYS A 22 -18.35 51.27 3.88
N SER A 23 -19.14 52.30 4.21
CA SER A 23 -19.19 52.87 5.55
C SER A 23 -20.16 52.12 6.48
N THR A 24 -21.19 51.48 5.92
CA THR A 24 -22.19 50.71 6.68
C THR A 24 -21.64 49.37 7.14
N ASN A 25 -22.22 48.82 8.20
CA ASN A 25 -21.80 47.52 8.73
C ASN A 25 -22.11 46.40 7.72
N GLU A 26 -23.26 46.49 7.05
CA GLU A 26 -23.72 45.56 6.03
C GLU A 26 -22.80 45.59 4.80
N GLY A 27 -22.40 46.79 4.35
CA GLY A 27 -21.50 46.93 3.20
C GLY A 27 -20.10 46.38 3.47
N LYS A 28 -19.56 46.62 4.67
CA LYS A 28 -18.29 46.00 5.11
C LYS A 28 -18.39 44.49 5.17
N MET A 29 -19.46 43.96 5.76
CA MET A 29 -19.69 42.51 5.84
C MET A 29 -19.74 41.85 4.46
N LEU A 30 -20.47 42.43 3.50
CA LEU A 30 -20.57 41.89 2.14
C LEU A 30 -19.21 41.85 1.42
N ILE A 31 -18.40 42.89 1.58
CA ILE A 31 -17.05 42.95 0.99
C ILE A 31 -16.17 41.87 1.60
N GLU A 32 -16.18 41.71 2.92
CA GLU A 32 -15.38 40.68 3.59
C GLU A 32 -15.82 39.26 3.19
N ILE A 33 -17.13 39.01 3.02
CA ILE A 33 -17.61 37.72 2.51
C ILE A 33 -17.01 37.42 1.13
N VAL A 34 -17.01 38.42 0.23
CA VAL A 34 -16.49 38.24 -1.13
C VAL A 34 -14.98 38.04 -1.13
N ASN A 35 -14.25 38.72 -0.25
CA ASN A 35 -12.82 38.51 -0.04
C ASN A 35 -12.52 37.09 0.45
N VAL A 36 -13.27 36.59 1.45
CA VAL A 36 -13.12 35.22 1.95
C VAL A 36 -13.40 34.21 0.82
N LEU A 37 -14.46 34.43 0.03
CA LEU A 37 -14.75 33.57 -1.12
C LEU A 37 -13.60 33.57 -2.15
N LYS A 38 -12.91 34.71 -2.32
CA LYS A 38 -11.75 34.81 -3.22
C LYS A 38 -10.58 33.99 -2.70
N SER A 39 -10.23 34.14 -1.42
CA SER A 39 -9.17 33.33 -0.80
C SER A 39 -9.51 31.84 -0.86
N MET A 40 -10.76 31.45 -0.60
CA MET A 40 -11.20 30.06 -0.76
C MET A 40 -11.04 29.56 -2.20
N ALA A 41 -11.34 30.40 -3.20
CA ALA A 41 -11.21 30.02 -4.60
C ALA A 41 -9.74 29.80 -5.00
N GLU A 42 -8.82 30.61 -4.47
CA GLU A 42 -7.38 30.50 -4.68
C GLU A 42 -6.84 29.22 -4.01
N GLU A 43 -7.15 28.99 -2.74
CA GLU A 43 -6.74 27.79 -2.00
C GLU A 43 -7.25 26.49 -2.64
N ILE A 44 -8.47 26.50 -3.19
CA ILE A 44 -9.02 25.34 -3.91
C ILE A 44 -8.26 25.09 -5.23
N ASP A 45 -7.87 26.14 -5.95
CA ASP A 45 -7.07 25.99 -7.19
C ASP A 45 -5.69 25.41 -6.87
N ASP A 46 -5.05 25.91 -5.83
CA ASP A 46 -3.75 25.41 -5.36
C ASP A 46 -3.84 23.95 -4.89
N MET A 47 -4.89 23.60 -4.13
CA MET A 47 -5.15 22.22 -3.73
C MET A 47 -5.41 21.31 -4.93
N SER A 48 -6.13 21.78 -5.95
CA SER A 48 -6.37 21.02 -7.17
C SER A 48 -5.09 20.77 -7.96
N ARG A 49 -4.15 21.73 -7.98
CA ARG A 49 -2.83 21.55 -8.61
C ARG A 49 -2.00 20.54 -7.85
N ALA A 50 -1.92 20.67 -6.53
CA ALA A 50 -1.20 19.73 -5.69
C ALA A 50 -1.74 18.30 -5.81
N GLN A 51 -3.07 18.12 -5.94
CA GLN A 51 -3.66 16.81 -6.21
C GLN A 51 -3.24 16.25 -7.57
N LYS A 52 -3.21 17.08 -8.60
CA LYS A 52 -2.76 16.66 -9.92
C LYS A 52 -1.29 16.24 -9.91
N ASP A 53 -0.43 17.00 -9.24
CA ASP A 53 0.99 16.65 -9.11
C ASP A 53 1.17 15.31 -8.36
N MET A 54 0.30 15.01 -7.39
CA MET A 54 0.29 13.71 -6.71
C MET A 54 -0.22 12.58 -7.61
N GLU A 55 -1.24 12.82 -8.43
CA GLU A 55 -1.74 11.87 -9.42
C GLU A 55 -0.64 11.49 -10.40
N ASP A 56 0.03 12.49 -10.98
CA ASP A 56 1.17 12.29 -11.89
C ASP A 56 2.31 11.49 -11.23
N TYR A 57 2.58 11.72 -9.93
CA TYR A 57 3.59 10.96 -9.18
C TYR A 57 3.17 9.51 -8.91
N VAL A 58 1.90 9.26 -8.59
CA VAL A 58 1.37 7.90 -8.39
C VAL A 58 1.37 7.13 -9.69
N ASP A 59 1.01 7.77 -10.80
CA ASP A 59 1.05 7.16 -12.13
C ASP A 59 2.49 6.77 -12.50
N ALA A 60 3.47 7.65 -12.24
CA ALA A 60 4.88 7.32 -12.45
C ALA A 60 5.35 6.13 -11.58
N MET A 61 4.87 6.04 -10.33
CA MET A 61 5.17 4.87 -9.49
C MET A 61 4.53 3.59 -10.02
N ASP A 62 3.32 3.66 -10.58
CA ASP A 62 2.64 2.51 -11.18
C ASP A 62 3.40 2.02 -12.42
N GLU A 63 3.86 2.93 -13.28
CA GLU A 63 4.72 2.62 -14.43
C GLU A 63 6.03 1.95 -14.00
N ASP A 64 6.73 2.51 -13.01
CA ASP A 64 7.98 1.91 -12.48
C ASP A 64 7.74 0.50 -11.90
N LEU A 65 6.60 0.28 -11.23
CA LEU A 65 6.23 -1.02 -10.68
C LEU A 65 5.86 -2.03 -11.76
N ALA A 66 5.18 -1.59 -12.82
CA ALA A 66 4.88 -2.42 -13.99
C ALA A 66 6.16 -2.87 -14.69
N ASP A 67 7.13 -1.96 -14.86
CA ASP A 67 8.45 -2.30 -15.41
C ASP A 67 9.18 -3.33 -14.53
N LEU A 68 9.11 -3.21 -13.20
CA LEU A 68 9.67 -4.21 -12.31
C LEU A 68 8.94 -5.55 -12.41
N GLN A 69 7.61 -5.54 -12.57
CA GLN A 69 6.83 -6.75 -12.74
C GLN A 69 7.27 -7.51 -13.99
N ASP A 70 7.38 -6.82 -15.12
CA ASP A 70 7.78 -7.42 -16.39
C ASP A 70 9.25 -7.90 -16.37
N ASN A 71 10.15 -7.18 -15.69
CA ASN A 71 11.56 -7.56 -15.65
C ASN A 71 11.92 -8.61 -14.58
N LEU A 72 11.15 -8.71 -13.48
CA LEU A 72 11.42 -9.67 -12.41
C LEU A 72 10.59 -10.94 -12.52
N TYR A 73 9.39 -10.91 -13.11
CA TYR A 73 8.47 -12.05 -13.08
C TYR A 73 8.27 -12.76 -14.42
N ASP A 74 8.71 -12.19 -15.54
CA ASP A 74 8.25 -12.64 -16.87
C ASP A 74 9.21 -13.59 -17.61
N ASP A 75 10.38 -13.98 -17.05
CA ASP A 75 11.23 -15.01 -17.67
C ASP A 75 11.82 -16.08 -16.71
N ASP A 76 11.92 -15.82 -15.39
CA ASP A 76 12.51 -16.79 -14.44
C ASP A 76 11.56 -17.23 -13.30
N TYR A 77 10.38 -16.62 -13.14
CA TYR A 77 9.45 -16.90 -12.03
C TYR A 77 8.13 -17.57 -12.44
N GLU A 78 7.98 -17.98 -13.70
CA GLU A 78 7.05 -19.07 -14.06
C GLU A 78 7.53 -20.46 -13.56
N ILE A 79 8.61 -20.52 -12.76
CA ILE A 79 8.99 -21.66 -11.92
C ILE A 79 8.76 -21.36 -10.44
N CYS A 80 7.72 -20.60 -10.10
CA CYS A 80 7.09 -20.79 -8.79
C CYS A 80 5.57 -20.88 -8.96
N LYS A 81 5.15 -21.81 -9.84
CA LYS A 81 4.03 -22.66 -9.44
C LYS A 81 4.39 -23.18 -8.06
N CYS A 82 3.68 -22.71 -7.05
CA CYS A 82 3.59 -23.31 -5.73
C CYS A 82 2.97 -24.72 -5.85
N LYS A 83 3.62 -25.59 -6.61
CA LYS A 83 3.54 -27.03 -6.58
C LYS A 83 4.91 -27.44 -6.03
N ASP A 84 4.91 -27.92 -4.79
CA ASP A 84 6.00 -28.61 -4.07
C ASP A 84 6.87 -27.92 -3.03
N GLU A 85 6.77 -26.61 -2.73
CA GLU A 85 7.48 -26.14 -1.53
C GLU A 85 6.85 -26.63 -0.21
N GLY A 86 5.57 -27.03 -0.25
CA GLY A 86 4.90 -27.72 0.85
C GLY A 86 5.09 -29.25 0.85
N GLU A 87 5.66 -29.84 -0.20
CA GLU A 87 5.87 -31.30 -0.26
C GLU A 87 7.24 -31.72 0.26
N ASN A 88 8.24 -30.83 0.34
CA ASN A 88 9.58 -31.18 0.82
C ASN A 88 9.74 -31.16 2.34
N PHE A 89 8.74 -30.67 3.09
CA PHE A 89 8.75 -30.68 4.55
C PHE A 89 7.71 -31.65 5.10
N THR A 90 8.06 -32.33 6.19
CA THR A 90 7.10 -33.11 6.97
C THR A 90 7.10 -32.64 8.43
N GLU A 91 5.93 -32.68 9.05
CA GLU A 91 5.76 -32.40 10.46
C GLU A 91 6.06 -33.67 11.28
N ILE A 92 6.94 -33.57 12.27
CA ILE A 92 7.19 -34.60 13.27
C ILE A 92 6.95 -34.05 14.67
N GLN A 93 6.41 -34.87 15.55
CA GLN A 93 6.16 -34.51 16.93
C GLN A 93 7.35 -34.92 17.80
N CYS A 94 7.93 -33.97 18.55
CA CYS A 94 9.03 -34.26 19.46
C CYS A 94 8.54 -35.14 20.64
N PRO A 95 9.13 -36.31 20.92
CA PRO A 95 8.67 -37.19 21.99
C PRO A 95 8.93 -36.64 23.40
N ASN A 96 9.79 -35.62 23.54
CA ASN A 96 10.16 -35.06 24.85
C ASN A 96 9.31 -33.84 25.26
N CYS A 97 9.05 -32.91 24.34
CA CYS A 97 8.27 -31.68 24.63
C CYS A 97 6.93 -31.62 23.90
N ASN A 98 6.64 -32.57 23.01
CA ASN A 98 5.39 -32.67 22.25
C ASN A 98 5.10 -31.46 21.34
N ASP A 99 6.15 -30.76 20.93
CA ASP A 99 6.05 -29.72 19.90
C ASP A 99 6.15 -30.30 18.50
N ALA A 100 5.44 -29.66 17.58
CA ALA A 100 5.56 -29.84 16.15
C ALA A 100 6.89 -29.27 15.64
N VAL A 101 7.69 -30.11 15.00
CA VAL A 101 8.92 -29.72 14.33
C VAL A 101 8.75 -30.01 12.83
N TYR A 102 8.96 -28.98 12.00
CA TYR A 102 8.95 -29.12 10.55
C TYR A 102 10.36 -29.44 10.07
N VAL A 103 10.50 -30.53 9.32
CA VAL A 103 11.80 -31.04 8.89
C VAL A 103 11.76 -31.35 7.40
N ASP A 104 12.83 -30.98 6.71
CA ASP A 104 13.06 -31.31 5.31
C ASP A 104 13.21 -32.84 5.13
N LYS A 105 12.46 -33.42 4.18
CA LYS A 105 12.49 -34.84 3.85
C LYS A 105 13.90 -35.32 3.49
N ASP A 106 14.71 -34.48 2.83
CA ASP A 106 16.09 -34.84 2.47
C ASP A 106 16.97 -35.07 3.71
N ILE A 107 16.73 -34.31 4.78
CA ILE A 107 17.45 -34.47 6.05
C ILE A 107 17.02 -35.76 6.75
N LEU A 108 15.74 -36.13 6.66
CA LEU A 108 15.21 -37.37 7.24
C LEU A 108 15.78 -38.62 6.56
N GLU A 109 16.08 -38.56 5.27
CA GLU A 109 16.70 -39.67 4.55
C GLU A 109 18.19 -39.83 4.88
N GLN A 110 18.89 -38.72 5.15
CA GLN A 110 20.34 -38.70 5.35
C GLN A 110 20.79 -38.87 6.80
N ARG A 111 19.90 -38.62 7.77
CA ARG A 111 20.22 -38.66 9.21
C ARG A 111 19.37 -39.68 9.97
N GLU A 112 19.87 -40.14 11.10
CA GLU A 112 19.17 -41.07 11.99
C GLU A 112 18.54 -40.36 13.20
N GLU A 113 19.06 -39.19 13.57
CA GLU A 113 18.60 -38.38 14.70
C GLU A 113 18.59 -36.89 14.36
N LEU A 114 17.64 -36.16 14.95
CA LEU A 114 17.50 -34.71 14.86
C LEU A 114 17.47 -34.08 16.24
N THR A 115 17.97 -32.86 16.38
CA THR A 115 17.87 -32.13 17.65
C THR A 115 16.62 -31.25 17.64
N CYS A 116 15.75 -31.42 18.62
CA CYS A 116 14.57 -30.56 18.78
C CYS A 116 15.01 -29.11 19.09
N PRO A 117 14.53 -28.08 18.37
CA PRO A 117 14.87 -26.69 18.65
C PRO A 117 14.26 -26.16 19.96
N ASN A 118 13.17 -26.75 20.46
CA ASN A 118 12.56 -26.31 21.72
C ASN A 118 13.27 -26.92 22.93
N CYS A 119 13.36 -28.25 23.01
CA CYS A 119 13.90 -28.93 24.20
C CYS A 119 15.33 -29.47 24.06
N HIS A 120 15.98 -29.25 22.90
CA HIS A 120 17.36 -29.67 22.61
C HIS A 120 17.64 -31.17 22.77
N SER A 121 16.59 -31.99 22.79
CA SER A 121 16.68 -33.44 22.91
C SER A 121 16.71 -34.10 21.54
N SER A 122 17.34 -35.27 21.44
CA SER A 122 17.37 -36.06 20.20
C SER A 122 16.00 -36.65 19.88
N ILE A 123 15.55 -36.45 18.64
CA ILE A 123 14.37 -37.04 18.03
C ILE A 123 14.85 -38.18 17.11
N PRO A 124 14.59 -39.45 17.44
CA PRO A 124 14.94 -40.58 16.58
C PRO A 124 14.00 -40.66 15.37
N ILE A 125 14.56 -40.80 14.17
CA ILE A 125 13.78 -40.91 12.92
C ILE A 125 13.36 -42.38 12.73
N LYS A 126 12.06 -42.64 12.64
CA LYS A 126 11.52 -43.99 12.37
C LYS A 126 11.59 -44.33 10.89
N ASP A 127 11.96 -45.57 10.55
CA ASP A 127 12.14 -46.06 9.16
C ASP A 127 10.89 -45.95 8.27
N GLU A 128 9.70 -45.82 8.85
CA GLU A 128 8.43 -45.64 8.13
C GLU A 128 8.32 -44.25 7.47
N LEU A 129 9.05 -43.24 7.98
CA LEU A 129 9.08 -41.88 7.44
C LEU A 129 10.06 -41.73 6.25
N LYS A 130 10.95 -42.71 6.05
CA LYS A 130 11.96 -42.71 4.96
C LYS A 130 11.45 -43.29 3.62
N LYS A 131 10.17 -43.69 3.53
CA LYS A 131 9.62 -44.46 2.40
C LYS A 131 8.46 -43.82 1.64
N SER A 132 8.05 -42.59 1.97
CA SER A 132 7.07 -41.87 1.14
C SER A 132 7.79 -41.22 -0.04
N LYS A 133 7.97 -42.00 -1.10
CA LYS A 133 8.39 -41.56 -2.43
C LYS A 133 7.20 -41.44 -3.35
#